data_AF-A0A919MJA4-F1
#
_entry.id   AF-A0A919MJA4-F1
#
_cell.length_a   1.000
_cell.length_b   1.000
_cell.length_c   1.000
_cell.angle_alpha   90.00
_cell.angle_beta   90.00
_cell.angle_gamma   90.00
#
_symmetry.space_group_name_H-M   'P 1'
#
loop_
_entity.id
_entity.type
_entity.pdbx_description
1 polymer ?
#
loop_
_entity_poly.entity_id
_entity_poly.type
_entity_poly.pdbx_seq_one_letter_code
_entity_poly.pdbx_strand_id
1 'polypeptide(L)'
;MIRGADKTLFLGFDDRARAEAFLAKRLEQGFSDTVIKSFRVRREFLDYLREDKVPESMSKAFPTRPISVDHPAKNQYGLKPLNIKMMVEYIAPNSGKIG
;
A
#
# COMPACT_ATOMS: atom_id res chain seq x y z
N MET A 1 -4.20 -8.78 -13.05
CA MET A 1 -5.10 -7.69 -12.61
C MET A 1 -5.00 -7.54 -11.10
N ILE A 2 -4.73 -6.35 -10.57
CA ILE A 2 -4.78 -6.09 -9.12
C ILE A 2 -6.25 -6.11 -8.70
N ARG A 3 -6.65 -7.06 -7.84
CA ARG A 3 -8.01 -7.08 -7.28
C ARG A 3 -8.20 -5.82 -6.41
N GLY A 4 -9.28 -5.07 -6.64
CA GLY A 4 -9.59 -3.86 -5.86
C GLY A 4 -9.01 -2.55 -6.43
N ALA A 5 -8.66 -2.47 -7.72
CA ALA A 5 -8.22 -1.22 -8.36
C ALA A 5 -9.29 -0.11 -8.36
N ASP A 6 -10.55 -0.48 -8.09
CA ASP A 6 -11.71 0.39 -7.85
C ASP A 6 -11.85 0.85 -6.39
N LYS A 7 -11.09 0.24 -5.47
CA LYS A 7 -11.13 0.50 -4.02
C LYS A 7 -9.79 1.06 -3.53
N THR A 8 -9.77 1.54 -2.29
CA THR A 8 -8.51 1.98 -1.67
C THR A 8 -7.65 0.76 -1.37
N LEU A 9 -6.41 0.76 -1.86
CA LEU A 9 -5.43 -0.29 -1.62
C LEU A 9 -4.44 0.18 -0.55
N PHE A 10 -4.35 -0.53 0.58
CA PHE A 10 -3.41 -0.20 1.65
C PHE A 10 -2.08 -0.92 1.45
N LEU A 11 -0.97 -0.17 1.44
CA LEU A 11 0.37 -0.67 1.22
C LEU A 11 1.36 -0.02 2.19
N GLY A 12 2.29 -0.84 2.68
CA GLY A 12 3.49 -0.39 3.38
C GLY A 12 4.73 -0.50 2.49
N PHE A 13 5.72 0.37 2.72
CA PHE A 13 7.01 0.33 2.04
C PHE A 13 8.15 0.15 3.03
N ASP A 14 9.13 -0.68 2.66
CA ASP A 14 10.39 -0.92 3.38
C ASP A 14 10.25 -1.38 4.85
N ASP A 15 9.12 -2.01 5.21
CA ASP A 15 8.85 -2.49 6.58
C ASP A 15 8.30 -3.93 6.58
N ARG A 16 9.20 -4.89 6.37
CA ARG A 16 8.85 -6.32 6.36
C ARG A 16 8.36 -6.81 7.72
N ALA A 17 8.97 -6.35 8.81
CA ALA A 17 8.61 -6.75 10.17
C ALA A 17 7.15 -6.37 10.49
N ARG A 18 6.70 -5.18 10.05
CA ARG A 18 5.29 -4.78 10.19
C ARG A 18 4.35 -5.62 9.34
N ALA A 19 4.73 -5.97 8.11
CA ALA A 19 3.94 -6.85 7.26
C ALA A 19 3.77 -8.24 7.88
N GLU A 20 4.83 -8.80 8.47
CA GLU A 20 4.82 -10.07 9.19
C GLU A 20 3.94 -9.99 10.45
N ALA A 21 4.05 -8.92 11.24
CA ALA A 21 3.19 -8.71 12.40
C ALA A 21 1.70 -8.57 12.03
N PHE A 22 1.39 -7.93 10.90
CA PHE A 22 0.02 -7.85 10.39
C PHE A 22 -0.48 -9.20 9.88
N LEU A 23 0.36 -9.97 9.19
CA LEU A 23 0.03 -11.33 8.76
C LEU A 23 -0.30 -12.22 9.96
N ALA A 24 0.52 -12.21 11.01
CA ALA A 24 0.28 -13.00 12.22
C ALA A 24 -1.12 -12.71 12.82
N LYS A 25 -1.48 -11.43 12.95
CA LYS A 25 -2.82 -11.01 13.40
C LYS A 25 -3.94 -11.49 12.48
N ARG A 26 -3.73 -11.50 11.16
CA ARG A 26 -4.73 -11.98 10.19
C ARG A 26 -4.93 -13.48 10.28
N LEU A 27 -3.86 -14.24 10.50
CA LEU A 27 -3.93 -15.68 10.69
C LEU A 27 -4.69 -16.02 11.99
N GLU A 28 -4.42 -15.30 13.08
CA GLU A 28 -5.16 -15.44 14.36
C GLU A 28 -6.66 -15.14 14.20
N GLN A 29 -7.04 -14.22 13.32
CA GLN A 29 -8.43 -13.90 12.99
C GLN A 29 -9.11 -14.94 12.07
N GLY A 30 -8.43 -16.03 11.71
CA GLY A 30 -8.96 -17.10 10.87
C GLY A 30 -8.82 -16.87 9.37
N PHE A 31 -8.07 -15.86 8.91
CA PHE A 31 -7.77 -15.66 7.49
C PHE A 31 -6.57 -16.52 7.05
N SER A 32 -6.71 -17.85 7.13
CA SER A 32 -5.66 -18.86 6.91
C SER A 32 -4.91 -18.74 5.58
N ASP A 33 -5.58 -18.24 4.54
CA ASP A 33 -5.04 -18.17 3.19
C ASP A 33 -4.34 -16.83 2.91
N THR A 34 -4.21 -15.97 3.92
CA THR A 34 -3.53 -14.69 3.80
C THR A 34 -2.03 -14.91 3.61
N VAL A 35 -1.46 -14.25 2.61
CA VAL A 35 -0.02 -14.27 2.35
C VAL A 35 0.48 -12.85 2.12
N ILE A 36 1.76 -12.61 2.45
CA ILE A 36 2.43 -11.38 2.06
C ILE A 36 2.77 -11.45 0.57
N LYS A 37 2.42 -10.39 -0.15
CA LYS A 37 2.84 -10.16 -1.54
C LYS A 37 3.68 -8.91 -1.56
N SER A 38 4.87 -9.01 -2.16
CA SER A 38 5.79 -7.88 -2.29
C SER A 38 6.19 -7.70 -3.74
N PHE A 39 6.55 -6.48 -4.10
CA PHE A 39 7.10 -6.11 -5.40
C PHE A 39 7.96 -4.86 -5.19
N ARG A 40 8.83 -4.58 -6.15
CA ARG A 40 9.66 -3.37 -6.14
C ARG A 40 9.03 -2.31 -7.02
N VAL A 41 9.03 -1.07 -6.56
CA VAL A 41 8.69 0.11 -7.36
C VAL A 41 9.90 1.02 -7.48
N ARG A 42 9.94 1.86 -8.51
CA ARG A 42 10.93 2.94 -8.58
C ARG A 42 10.68 3.95 -7.45
N ARG A 43 11.75 4.49 -6.89
CA ARG A 43 11.74 5.32 -5.67
C ARG A 43 10.88 6.57 -5.80
N GLU A 44 10.81 7.13 -7.00
CA GLU A 44 10.02 8.29 -7.38
C GLU A 44 8.54 8.12 -7.02
N PHE A 45 8.01 6.90 -7.07
CA PHE A 45 6.63 6.65 -6.65
C PHE A 45 6.46 6.82 -5.14
N LEU A 46 7.39 6.32 -4.33
CA LEU A 46 7.35 6.48 -2.88
C LEU A 46 7.53 7.96 -2.49
N ASP A 47 8.39 8.69 -3.18
CA ASP A 47 8.59 10.11 -2.93
C ASP A 47 7.34 10.93 -3.30
N TYR A 48 6.67 10.62 -4.42
CA TYR A 48 5.34 11.17 -4.74
C TYR A 48 4.32 10.93 -3.61
N LEU A 49 4.23 9.70 -3.07
CA LEU A 49 3.32 9.40 -1.96
C LEU A 49 3.67 10.19 -0.69
N ARG A 50 4.96 10.43 -0.43
CA ARG A 50 5.38 11.24 0.72
C ARG A 50 4.95 12.69 0.60
N GLU A 51 4.99 13.25 -0.60
CA GLU A 51 4.68 14.66 -0.84
C GLU A 51 3.17 14.93 -0.94
N ASP A 52 2.41 14.05 -1.62
CA ASP A 52 1.00 14.31 -1.96
C ASP A 52 -0.01 13.70 -0.97
N LYS A 53 0.45 12.98 0.05
CA LYS A 53 -0.45 12.33 1.04
C LYS A 53 -1.28 13.33 1.82
N VAL A 54 -2.52 12.93 2.11
CA VAL A 54 -3.42 13.64 3.04
C VAL A 54 -3.79 12.75 4.23
N PRO A 55 -4.12 13.33 5.39
CA PRO A 55 -4.73 12.58 6.48
C PRO A 55 -6.06 11.95 6.08
N GLU A 56 -6.45 10.85 6.73
CA GLU A 56 -7.72 10.17 6.43
C GLU A 56 -8.94 11.08 6.61
N SER A 57 -8.91 12.00 7.57
CA SER A 57 -9.96 13.02 7.78
C SER A 57 -10.18 13.92 6.56
N MET A 58 -9.14 14.12 5.74
CA MET A 58 -9.19 14.94 4.52
C MET A 58 -9.43 14.11 3.25
N SER A 59 -9.44 12.78 3.35
CA SER A 59 -9.62 11.84 2.23
C SER A 59 -10.88 12.10 1.40
N LYS A 60 -11.97 12.57 2.05
CA LYS A 60 -13.22 12.91 1.35
C LYS A 60 -13.10 14.20 0.53
N ALA A 61 -12.34 15.17 1.01
CA ALA A 61 -12.10 16.44 0.31
C ALA A 61 -11.08 16.27 -0.84
N PHE A 62 -10.18 15.29 -0.74
CA PHE A 62 -9.16 15.00 -1.75
C PHE A 62 -9.27 13.55 -2.24
N PRO A 63 -10.28 13.23 -3.07
CA PRO A 63 -10.61 11.85 -3.45
C PRO A 63 -9.52 11.16 -4.30
N THR A 64 -8.62 11.93 -4.91
CA THR A 64 -7.52 11.42 -5.75
C THR A 64 -6.20 11.28 -4.99
N ARG A 65 -6.04 11.96 -3.85
CA ARG A 65 -4.76 11.98 -3.13
C ARG A 65 -4.56 10.71 -2.30
N PRO A 66 -3.31 10.22 -2.16
CA PRO A 66 -3.02 9.10 -1.29
C PRO A 66 -3.32 9.46 0.17
N ILE A 67 -3.69 8.47 0.96
CA ILE A 67 -4.01 8.64 2.37
C ILE A 67 -2.79 8.23 3.19
N SER A 68 -2.34 9.06 4.14
CA SER A 68 -1.42 8.61 5.18
C SER A 68 -2.20 7.80 6.20
N VAL A 69 -1.82 6.54 6.41
CA VAL A 69 -2.46 5.64 7.37
C VAL A 69 -1.47 5.19 8.42
N ASP A 70 -1.94 4.49 9.45
CA ASP A 70 -1.08 3.84 10.45
C ASP A 70 0.01 4.77 11.02
N HIS A 71 -0.41 5.93 11.52
CA HIS A 71 0.45 7.02 12.02
C HIS A 71 1.67 6.64 12.88
N PRO A 72 1.70 5.58 13.73
CA PRO A 72 2.93 5.17 14.40
C PRO A 72 4.01 4.59 13.47
N ALA A 73 3.65 4.16 12.25
CA ALA A 73 4.54 3.57 11.27
C ALA A 73 4.79 4.50 10.08
N LYS A 74 6.03 4.53 9.60
CA LYS A 74 6.40 5.30 8.41
C LYS A 74 6.00 4.54 7.14
N ASN A 75 5.85 5.30 6.05
CA ASN A 75 5.59 4.80 4.71
C ASN A 75 4.37 3.85 4.61
N GLN A 76 3.29 4.11 5.34
CA GLN A 76 2.04 3.38 5.22
C GLN A 76 1.00 4.26 4.51
N TYR A 77 0.44 3.76 3.42
CA TYR A 77 -0.42 4.55 2.53
C TYR A 77 -1.69 3.80 2.11
N GLY A 78 -2.80 4.53 2.04
CA GLY A 78 -3.99 4.15 1.29
C GLY A 78 -3.95 4.73 -0.12
N LEU A 79 -3.75 3.89 -1.13
CA LEU A 79 -3.74 4.28 -2.54
C LEU A 79 -5.16 4.33 -3.11
N LYS A 80 -5.53 5.48 -3.66
CA LYS A 80 -6.76 5.67 -4.43
C LYS A 80 -6.63 5.05 -5.83
N PRO A 81 -7.74 4.83 -6.56
CA PRO A 81 -7.72 4.25 -7.91
C PRO A 81 -6.72 4.91 -8.87
N LEU A 82 -6.59 6.25 -8.82
CA LEU A 82 -5.60 6.98 -9.63
C LEU A 82 -4.16 6.58 -9.28
N ASN A 83 -3.86 6.48 -7.98
CA ASN A 83 -2.53 6.14 -7.48
C ASN A 83 -2.18 4.67 -7.76
N ILE A 84 -3.17 3.78 -7.77
CA ILE A 84 -2.99 2.38 -8.15
C ILE A 84 -2.62 2.29 -9.64
N LYS A 85 -3.30 3.05 -10.51
CA LYS A 85 -2.94 3.12 -11.94
C LYS A 85 -1.52 3.64 -12.13
N MET A 86 -1.16 4.72 -11.44
CA MET A 86 0.21 5.24 -11.47
C MET A 86 1.22 4.22 -10.96
N MET A 87 0.96 3.55 -9.83
CA MET A 87 1.86 2.55 -9.25
C MET A 87 2.29 1.49 -10.26
N VAL A 88 1.36 0.99 -11.08
CA VAL A 88 1.63 -0.05 -12.09
C VAL A 88 2.73 0.37 -13.06
N GLU A 89 2.77 1.65 -13.46
CA GLU A 89 3.82 2.22 -14.33
C GLU A 89 5.19 2.34 -13.65
N TYR A 90 5.24 2.22 -12.32
CA TYR A 90 6.47 2.32 -11.53
C TYR A 90 6.92 0.97 -10.97
N ILE A 91 6.16 -0.12 -11.18
CA ILE A 91 6.58 -1.46 -10.76
C ILE A 91 7.78 -1.89 -11.61
N ALA A 92 8.85 -2.32 -10.94
CA ALA A 92 9.97 -2.98 -11.60
C ALA A 92 9.48 -4.33 -12.17
N PRO A 93 9.65 -4.59 -13.48
CA PRO A 93 9.26 -5.86 -14.08
C PRO A 93 9.89 -7.06 -13.36
N ASN A 94 9.17 -8.18 -13.29
CA ASN A 94 9.62 -9.43 -12.66
C ASN A 94 10.03 -9.31 -11.18
N SER A 95 9.57 -8.27 -10.46
CA SER A 95 9.93 -8.04 -9.05
C SER A 95 8.96 -8.67 -8.05
N GLY A 96 7.82 -9.17 -8.49
CA GLY A 96 6.77 -9.73 -7.64
C GLY A 96 7.22 -11.01 -6.92
N LYS A 97 6.89 -11.11 -5.63
CA LYS A 97 7.18 -12.26 -4.76
C LYS A 97 5.99 -12.54 -3.83
N ILE A 98 5.86 -13.81 -3.46
CA ILE A 98 4.95 -14.26 -2.40
C ILE A 98 5.82 -14.74 -1.24
N GLY A 99 5.57 -14.25 -0.03
CA GLY A 99 6.27 -14.65 1.20
C GLY A 99 6.65 -13.50 2.13
#